data_AF-A0A076EZC2-F1
#
_entry.id   AF-A0A076EZC2-F1
#
_cell.length_a   1.000
_cell.length_b   1.000
_cell.length_c   1.000
_cell.angle_alpha   90.00
_cell.angle_beta   90.00
_cell.angle_gamma   90.00
#
_symmetry.space_group_name_H-M   'P 1'
#
loop_
_entity.id
_entity.type
_entity.pdbx_description
1 polymer ?
#
loop_
_entity_poly.entity_id
_entity_poly.type
_entity_poly.pdbx_seq_one_letter_code
_entity_poly.pdbx_strand_id
1 'polypeptide(L)'
;MLPRIQESPTRILSATLTVSDLLDFQCTDEAPLLVEVDTTDDDGRTYRRSHIVAKLSEKHDIVKGHHEFTISFADPTLAAHTYGPEDKVTIHRMFFAP
;
A
#
# COMPACT_ATOMS: atom_id res chain seq x y z
N MET A 1 -1.88 25.55 -16.66
CA MET A 1 -1.56 25.05 -15.31
C MET A 1 -0.13 24.54 -15.35
N LEU A 2 0.79 25.15 -14.59
CA LEU A 2 2.11 24.53 -14.38
C LEU A 2 1.89 23.28 -13.51
N PRO A 3 2.56 22.14 -13.80
CA PRO A 3 2.49 20.99 -12.92
C PRO A 3 2.98 21.41 -11.53
N ARG A 4 2.23 21.07 -10.48
CA ARG A 4 2.75 21.19 -9.11
C ARG A 4 4.03 20.36 -9.07
N ILE A 5 5.17 21.01 -8.87
CA ILE A 5 6.43 20.31 -8.64
C ILE A 5 6.24 19.60 -7.31
N GLN A 6 6.06 18.28 -7.37
CA GLN A 6 6.13 17.45 -6.19
C GLN A 6 7.61 17.35 -5.82
N GLU A 7 7.94 17.70 -4.58
CA GLU A 7 9.31 17.58 -4.09
C GLU A 7 9.76 16.13 -4.15
N SER A 8 11.04 15.92 -4.46
CA SER A 8 11.62 14.59 -4.37
C SER A 8 11.69 14.15 -2.91
N PRO A 9 11.41 12.88 -2.59
CA PRO A 9 11.62 12.37 -1.25
C PRO A 9 13.10 12.48 -0.87
N THR A 10 13.38 12.88 0.37
CA THR A 10 14.75 12.94 0.92
C THR A 10 15.21 11.58 1.42
N ARG A 11 14.27 10.72 1.86
CA ARG A 11 14.53 9.36 2.34
C ARG A 11 13.38 8.43 1.98
N ILE A 12 13.70 7.17 1.71
CA ILE A 12 12.73 6.10 1.50
C ILE A 12 13.04 4.97 2.49
N LEU A 13 12.07 4.60 3.32
CA LEU A 13 12.14 3.39 4.13
C LEU A 13 11.40 2.27 3.40
N SER A 14 12.05 1.13 3.23
CA SER A 14 11.43 -0.06 2.63
C SER A 14 11.43 -1.21 3.64
N ALA A 15 10.33 -1.95 3.70
CA ALA A 15 10.21 -3.10 4.60
C ALA A 15 9.26 -4.13 3.99
N THR A 16 9.46 -5.40 4.34
CA THR A 16 8.48 -6.46 4.13
C THR A 16 7.95 -6.87 5.49
N LEU A 17 6.64 -6.78 5.69
CA LEU A 17 5.95 -7.08 6.93
C LEU A 17 4.66 -7.86 6.66
N THR A 18 4.06 -8.42 7.70
CA THR A 18 2.71 -8.99 7.63
C THR A 18 1.69 -7.86 7.44
N VAL A 19 0.55 -8.16 6.82
CA VAL A 19 -0.49 -7.14 6.61
C VAL A 19 -1.09 -6.67 7.94
N SER A 20 -1.12 -7.53 8.97
CA SER A 20 -1.50 -7.12 10.34
C SER A 20 -0.66 -5.95 10.87
N ASP A 21 0.64 -5.97 10.62
CA ASP A 21 1.58 -4.96 11.10
C ASP A 21 1.43 -3.64 10.32
N LEU A 22 0.78 -3.66 9.15
CA LEU A 22 0.61 -2.49 8.29
C LEU A 22 -0.25 -1.39 8.95
N LEU A 23 -1.16 -1.77 9.85
CA LEU A 23 -1.96 -0.82 10.64
C LEU A 23 -1.07 0.07 11.51
N ASP A 24 -0.06 -0.51 12.14
CA ASP A 24 0.91 0.24 12.95
C ASP A 24 1.77 1.16 12.08
N PHE A 25 1.99 0.76 10.81
CA PHE A 25 2.63 1.64 9.84
C PHE A 25 1.73 2.79 9.43
N GLN A 26 0.40 2.67 9.39
CA GLN A 26 -0.46 3.71 8.82
C GLN A 26 -0.50 5.07 9.56
N CYS A 27 0.13 5.17 10.73
CA CYS A 27 0.18 6.41 11.50
C CYS A 27 1.32 7.34 11.05
N THR A 28 1.10 8.11 9.99
CA THR A 28 1.40 9.56 9.93
C THR A 28 0.85 10.14 8.62
N ASP A 29 0.03 11.20 8.70
CA ASP A 29 -0.49 11.95 7.53
C ASP A 29 0.61 12.61 6.67
N GLU A 30 1.87 12.51 7.10
CA GLU A 30 3.00 13.27 6.55
C GLU A 30 3.71 12.56 5.38
N ALA A 31 3.44 11.27 5.13
CA ALA A 31 4.21 10.47 4.18
C ALA A 31 3.35 9.46 3.40
N PRO A 32 3.31 9.52 2.05
CA PRO A 32 2.66 8.51 1.23
C PRO A 32 3.28 7.13 1.45
N LEU A 33 2.41 6.15 1.64
CA LEU A 33 2.75 4.74 1.73
C LEU A 33 2.53 4.09 0.36
N LEU A 34 3.55 3.41 -0.15
CA LEU A 34 3.41 2.54 -1.31
C LEU A 34 3.43 1.08 -0.89
N VAL A 35 2.70 0.24 -1.61
CA VAL A 35 2.72 -1.22 -1.49
C VAL A 35 3.08 -1.83 -2.85
N GLU A 36 3.96 -2.82 -2.86
CA GLU A 36 4.22 -3.62 -4.06
C GLU A 36 3.08 -4.62 -4.29
N VAL A 37 2.53 -4.60 -5.49
CA VAL A 37 1.54 -5.56 -5.96
C VAL A 37 1.99 -6.18 -7.28
N ASP A 38 1.69 -7.46 -7.43
CA ASP A 38 1.87 -8.14 -8.70
C ASP A 38 0.88 -7.56 -9.71
N THR A 39 1.42 -7.07 -10.82
CA THR A 39 0.68 -6.43 -11.92
C THR A 39 0.96 -7.22 -13.17
N THR A 40 -0.08 -7.50 -13.95
CA THR A 40 0.03 -8.14 -15.26
C THR A 40 -0.33 -7.12 -16.32
N ASP A 41 0.55 -6.90 -17.30
CA ASP A 41 0.27 -6.02 -18.44
C ASP A 41 -0.63 -6.69 -19.50
N ASP A 42 -1.01 -5.91 -20.51
CA ASP A 42 -1.85 -6.37 -21.63
C ASP A 42 -1.16 -7.48 -22.46
N ASP A 43 0.17 -7.56 -22.42
CA ASP A 43 0.98 -8.61 -23.06
C ASP A 43 1.07 -9.89 -22.20
N GLY A 44 0.44 -9.91 -21.02
CA GLY A 44 0.40 -11.05 -20.10
C GLY A 44 1.67 -11.21 -19.24
N ARG A 45 2.55 -10.21 -19.18
CA ARG A 45 3.75 -10.25 -18.35
C ARG A 45 3.45 -9.78 -16.94
N THR A 46 3.81 -10.59 -15.95
CA THR A 46 3.68 -10.25 -14.54
C THR A 46 4.96 -9.64 -13.99
N TYR A 47 4.84 -8.51 -13.30
CA TYR A 47 5.92 -7.82 -12.59
C TYR A 47 5.40 -7.19 -11.30
N ARG A 48 6.30 -6.84 -10.38
CA ARG A 48 5.92 -6.06 -9.20
C ARG A 48 5.96 -4.58 -9.49
N ARG A 49 4.92 -3.89 -9.04
CA ARG A 49 4.81 -2.44 -9.12
C ARG A 49 4.40 -1.88 -7.78
N SER A 50 5.02 -0.78 -7.38
CA SER A 50 4.63 -0.05 -6.17
C SER A 50 3.48 0.90 -6.48
N HIS A 51 2.40 0.82 -5.70
CA HIS A 51 1.23 1.69 -5.83
C HIS A 51 0.98 2.46 -4.54
N ILE A 52 0.59 3.73 -4.68
CA ILE A 52 0.23 4.58 -3.54
C ILE A 52 -1.06 4.05 -2.91
N VAL A 53 -1.03 3.77 -1.62
CA VAL A 53 -2.18 3.37 -0.83
C VAL A 53 -3.07 4.58 -0.59
N ALA A 54 -4.35 4.46 -0.91
CA ALA A 54 -5.36 5.46 -0.55
C ALA A 54 -6.03 5.13 0.79
N LYS A 55 -6.29 3.84 1.04
CA LYS A 55 -6.96 3.39 2.26
C LYS A 55 -6.58 1.95 2.60
N LEU A 56 -6.40 1.68 3.88
CA LEU A 56 -6.38 0.32 4.45
C LEU A 56 -7.65 0.18 5.28
N SER A 57 -8.36 -0.93 5.13
CA SER A 57 -9.53 -1.24 5.94
C SER A 57 -9.36 -2.63 6.53
N GLU A 58 -9.69 -2.77 7.80
CA GLU A 58 -9.71 -4.05 8.50
C GLU A 58 -11.17 -4.52 8.61
N LYS A 59 -11.40 -5.82 8.39
CA LYS A 59 -12.68 -6.47 8.64
C LYS A 59 -12.47 -7.68 9.52
N HIS A 60 -13.06 -7.62 10.72
CA HIS A 60 -13.06 -8.73 11.67
C HIS A 60 -14.47 -9.30 11.79
N ASP A 61 -14.67 -10.52 11.29
CA ASP A 61 -15.87 -11.32 11.54
C ASP A 61 -15.61 -12.25 12.73
N ILE A 62 -16.02 -11.79 13.91
CA ILE A 62 -15.85 -12.48 15.19
C ILE A 62 -16.61 -13.82 15.21
N VAL A 63 -17.71 -13.94 14.46
CA VAL A 63 -18.54 -15.14 14.45
C VAL A 63 -17.90 -16.25 13.62
N LYS A 64 -17.15 -15.89 12.58
CA LYS A 64 -16.45 -16.83 11.69
C LYS A 64 -14.95 -16.97 11.98
N GLY A 65 -14.41 -16.19 12.92
CA GLY A 65 -12.97 -16.10 13.15
C GLY A 65 -12.21 -15.59 11.93
N HIS A 66 -12.88 -14.83 11.06
CA HIS A 66 -12.31 -14.38 9.79
C HIS A 66 -11.80 -12.95 9.95
N HIS A 67 -10.51 -12.77 9.66
CA HIS A 67 -9.84 -11.49 9.74
C HIS A 67 -9.23 -11.19 8.37
N GLU A 68 -9.67 -10.10 7.74
CA GLU A 68 -9.20 -9.69 6.42
C GLU A 68 -8.84 -8.21 6.41
N PHE A 69 -7.89 -7.87 5.54
CA PHE A 69 -7.43 -6.52 5.30
C PHE A 69 -7.63 -6.17 3.83
N THR A 70 -8.19 -5.00 3.56
CA THR A 70 -8.40 -4.49 2.21
C THR A 70 -7.54 -3.26 1.98
N ILE A 71 -6.64 -3.34 1.00
CA ILE A 71 -5.81 -2.23 0.54
C ILE A 71 -6.46 -1.64 -0.72
N SER A 72 -6.86 -0.38 -0.66
CA SER A 72 -7.33 0.41 -1.80
C SER A 72 -6.26 1.41 -2.20
N PHE A 73 -6.12 1.64 -3.50
CA PHE A 73 -5.04 2.45 -4.07
C PHE A 73 -5.54 3.81 -4.54
N ALA A 74 -4.62 4.77 -4.63
CA ALA A 74 -4.93 6.12 -5.14
C ALA A 74 -5.21 6.12 -6.65
N ASP A 75 -4.72 5.10 -7.38
CA ASP A 75 -5.11 4.84 -8.75
C ASP A 75 -6.51 4.21 -8.78
N PRO A 76 -7.54 4.90 -9.31
CA PRO A 76 -8.91 4.40 -9.32
C PRO A 76 -9.13 3.23 -10.29
N THR A 77 -8.18 2.96 -11.20
CA THR A 77 -8.25 1.84 -12.15
C THR A 77 -7.73 0.54 -11.55
N LEU A 78 -6.97 0.62 -10.46
CA LEU A 78 -6.45 -0.55 -9.75
C LEU A 78 -7.48 -1.08 -8.76
N ALA A 79 -7.81 -2.36 -8.88
CA ALA A 79 -8.70 -3.03 -7.94
C ALA A 79 -8.11 -3.05 -6.52
N ALA A 80 -8.97 -2.98 -5.51
CA ALA A 80 -8.55 -3.20 -4.14
C ALA A 80 -8.11 -4.66 -3.94
N HIS A 81 -7.09 -4.87 -3.13
CA HIS A 81 -6.58 -6.20 -2.82
C HIS A 81 -6.96 -6.60 -1.39
N THR A 82 -7.46 -7.82 -1.22
CA THR A 82 -7.79 -8.40 0.08
C THR A 82 -6.71 -9.39 0.49
N TYR A 83 -6.28 -9.30 1.75
CA TYR A 83 -5.23 -10.09 2.35
C TYR A 83 -5.69 -10.69 3.67
N GLY A 84 -5.12 -11.84 4.02
CA GLY A 84 -5.13 -12.35 5.39
C GLY A 84 -4.10 -11.62 6.28
N PRO A 85 -4.21 -11.73 7.61
CA PRO A 85 -3.33 -11.05 8.56
C PRO A 85 -1.84 -11.41 8.37
N GLU A 86 -1.56 -12.68 8.07
CA GLU A 86 -0.20 -13.23 7.95
C GLU A 86 0.40 -13.06 6.55
N ASP A 87 -0.38 -12.57 5.58
CA ASP A 87 0.14 -12.32 4.24
C ASP A 87 1.24 -11.27 4.32
N LYS A 88 2.27 -11.42 3.49
CA LYS A 88 3.41 -10.51 3.48
C LYS A 88 3.31 -9.51 2.34
N VAL A 89 3.53 -8.24 2.66
CA VAL A 89 3.58 -7.16 1.68
C VAL A 89 4.89 -6.40 1.82
N THR A 90 5.45 -5.98 0.68
CA THR A 90 6.56 -5.03 0.65
C THR A 90 5.98 -3.62 0.57
N ILE A 91 6.45 -2.73 1.43
CA ILE A 91 6.05 -1.34 1.46
C ILE A 91 7.24 -0.41 1.22
N HIS A 92 6.92 0.81 0.79
CA HIS A 92 7.86 1.92 0.76
C HIS A 92 7.20 3.15 1.36
N ARG A 93 7.86 3.77 2.33
CA ARG A 93 7.44 5.04 2.91
C ARG A 93 8.40 6.14 2.46
N MET A 94 7.84 7.20 1.89
CA MET A 94 8.59 8.36 1.41
C MET A 94 8.56 9.48 2.43
N PHE A 95 9.73 9.98 2.82
CA PHE A 95 9.87 11.14 3.70
C PHE A 95 10.37 12.33 2.88
N PHE A 96 9.76 13.49 3.05
CA PHE A 96 10.14 14.73 2.38
C PHE A 96 11.02 15.60 3.29
N ALA A 97 11.62 16.65 2.74
CA ALA A 97 12.33 17.61 3.57
C ALA A 97 11.30 18.28 4.52
N PRO A 98 11.67 18.56 5.78
CA PRO A 98 10.84 19.34 6.68
C PRO A 98 10.68 20.79 6.21
#